data_AF-A0A7S1M6K3-F1
#
_entry.id   AF-A0A7S1M6K3-F1
#
_cell.length_a   1.000
_cell.length_b   1.000
_cell.length_c   1.000
_cell.angle_alpha   90.00
_cell.angle_beta   90.00
_cell.angle_gamma   90.00
#
_symmetry.space_group_name_H-M   'P 1'
#
loop_
_entity.id
_entity.type
_entity.pdbx_description
1 polymer ?
#
loop_
_entity_poly.entity_id
_entity_poly.type
_entity_poly.pdbx_seq_one_letter_code
_entity_poly.pdbx_strand_id
1 'polypeptide(L)'
;AGIHLMMSAPMTMRSVHLLVLCLPTTVVGTTLSSRLALETAAMQPDQRLITGFCWGDITLLGQRIRSNRAIKGAIMNGKDEVRPWNWTQHEKDFGDLMNYHVAGVQPEEVAPFLQMRRPVVFVTAGVAGVLNLSELAKRAIADAGYELLDLVKGNAHAKMIGADAFHAHCKADNLRIENISKRGQEGLNVATKVIRSGRPLVIQAYTGDALILANELHDVFPDLD
;
A
#
# COMPACT_ATOMS: atom_id res chain seq x y z
N ALA A 1 40.28 20.79 -34.39
CA ALA A 1 39.72 19.43 -34.54
C ALA A 1 40.17 18.64 -33.32
N GLY A 2 39.35 18.04 -32.48
CA GLY A 2 37.96 17.60 -32.61
C GLY A 2 37.27 17.45 -31.24
N ILE A 3 36.04 16.95 -31.31
CA ILE A 3 34.90 17.09 -30.39
C ILE A 3 34.83 15.97 -29.33
N HIS A 4 34.21 16.31 -28.18
CA HIS A 4 33.49 15.54 -27.14
C HIS A 4 33.55 14.00 -27.07
N LEU A 5 33.48 13.50 -25.82
CA LEU A 5 32.30 12.75 -25.34
C LEU A 5 32.18 12.78 -23.81
N MET A 6 31.10 13.41 -23.34
CA MET A 6 30.48 13.17 -22.05
C MET A 6 30.12 11.68 -21.95
N MET A 7 30.38 11.04 -20.81
CA MET A 7 29.59 9.88 -20.40
C MET A 7 28.86 10.23 -19.11
N SER A 8 27.67 10.76 -19.32
CA SER A 8 26.58 10.71 -18.36
C SER A 8 26.34 9.24 -18.01
N ALA A 9 26.52 8.88 -16.74
CA ALA A 9 26.04 7.59 -16.25
C ALA A 9 24.51 7.57 -16.35
N PRO A 10 23.88 6.50 -16.87
CA PRO A 10 22.43 6.41 -16.85
C PRO A 10 21.97 6.22 -15.39
N MET A 11 21.35 7.27 -14.83
CA MET A 11 20.18 7.12 -13.97
C MET A 11 19.09 6.40 -14.80
N THR A 12 18.25 5.51 -14.31
CA THR A 12 17.36 5.59 -13.14
C THR A 12 16.73 4.20 -12.98
N MET A 13 16.63 3.69 -11.75
CA MET A 13 15.52 2.83 -11.35
C MET A 13 15.06 3.33 -9.98
N ARG A 14 13.76 3.51 -9.87
CA ARG A 14 13.00 4.26 -8.88
C ARG A 14 11.79 3.38 -8.65
N SER A 15 11.34 3.13 -7.41
CA SER A 15 10.30 2.11 -7.19
C SER A 15 9.34 2.42 -6.05
N VAL A 16 8.05 2.12 -6.24
CA VAL A 16 7.04 2.11 -5.16
C VAL A 16 6.71 0.65 -4.83
N HIS A 17 6.75 0.31 -3.55
CA HIS A 17 6.42 -1.02 -3.05
C HIS A 17 5.31 -0.91 -2.02
N LEU A 18 4.32 -1.79 -2.14
CA LEU A 18 3.09 -1.67 -1.38
C LEU A 18 2.78 -3.00 -0.71
N LEU A 19 2.67 -2.99 0.62
CA LEU A 19 2.12 -4.08 1.42
C LEU A 19 0.76 -3.63 2.00
N VAL A 20 -0.32 -4.24 1.52
CA VAL A 20 -1.70 -3.90 1.91
C VAL A 20 -2.44 -5.12 2.40
N LEU A 21 -3.13 -5.04 3.55
CA LEU A 21 -4.04 -6.11 4.00
C LEU A 21 -5.51 -5.88 3.65
N CYS A 22 -6.15 -6.95 3.20
CA CYS A 22 -7.57 -7.09 2.93
C CYS A 22 -8.18 -8.05 3.96
N LEU A 23 -9.09 -7.59 4.83
CA LEU A 23 -9.75 -8.43 5.85
C LEU A 23 -11.26 -8.47 5.65
N PRO A 24 -11.91 -9.65 5.67
CA PRO A 24 -13.32 -9.76 6.01
C PRO A 24 -13.55 -10.69 7.22
N THR A 25 -14.69 -10.53 7.92
CA THR A 25 -15.25 -11.57 8.78
C THR A 25 -16.70 -11.90 8.40
N THR A 26 -16.88 -13.19 8.06
CA THR A 26 -18.08 -14.06 8.10
C THR A 26 -19.28 -13.83 7.17
N VAL A 27 -19.64 -14.92 6.50
CA VAL A 27 -20.74 -15.13 5.54
C VAL A 27 -22.05 -15.47 6.26
N VAL A 28 -23.15 -14.81 5.91
CA VAL A 28 -24.52 -15.39 5.94
C VAL A 28 -25.27 -14.83 4.71
N GLY A 29 -25.86 -15.72 3.91
CA GLY A 29 -26.41 -15.40 2.59
C GLY A 29 -27.85 -14.90 2.58
N THR A 30 -28.30 -14.34 1.45
CA THR A 30 -29.36 -14.88 0.55
C THR A 30 -29.58 -14.00 -0.71
N THR A 31 -29.65 -14.71 -1.85
CA THR A 31 -30.43 -14.51 -3.11
C THR A 31 -30.42 -13.22 -3.97
N LEU A 32 -29.86 -13.39 -5.19
CA LEU A 32 -30.30 -12.99 -6.56
C LEU A 32 -31.29 -11.82 -6.77
N SER A 33 -30.94 -10.87 -7.65
CA SER A 33 -31.43 -10.84 -9.04
C SER A 33 -30.79 -9.71 -9.88
N SER A 34 -30.51 -10.01 -11.15
CA SER A 34 -29.82 -9.20 -12.15
C SER A 34 -30.73 -8.15 -12.82
N ARG A 35 -30.17 -7.00 -13.21
CA ARG A 35 -30.50 -6.33 -14.50
C ARG A 35 -29.42 -5.32 -14.89
N LEU A 36 -28.98 -5.45 -16.15
CA LEU A 36 -28.04 -4.59 -16.86
C LEU A 36 -28.53 -3.13 -16.92
N ALA A 37 -27.59 -2.19 -16.84
CA ALA A 37 -27.57 -1.04 -17.74
C ALA A 37 -26.11 -0.81 -18.16
N LEU A 38 -25.87 -1.04 -19.44
CA LEU A 38 -24.59 -0.88 -20.11
C LEU A 38 -24.51 0.60 -20.56
N GLU A 39 -23.70 1.41 -19.89
CA GLU A 39 -23.24 2.68 -20.43
C GLU A 39 -21.73 2.59 -20.63
N THR A 40 -21.35 2.21 -21.86
CA THR A 40 -20.00 2.35 -22.38
C THR A 40 -19.73 3.83 -22.66
N ALA A 41 -19.31 4.56 -21.63
CA ALA A 41 -18.29 5.57 -21.82
C ALA A 41 -16.94 4.83 -21.78
N ALA A 42 -16.18 4.87 -22.86
CA ALA A 42 -14.79 4.44 -22.86
C ALA A 42 -14.00 5.38 -21.93
N MET A 43 -14.06 5.10 -20.62
CA MET A 43 -13.09 5.61 -19.67
C MET A 43 -11.75 5.08 -20.12
N GLN A 44 -10.80 5.99 -20.37
CA GLN A 44 -9.40 5.58 -20.39
C GLN A 44 -9.16 4.74 -19.12
N PRO A 45 -8.51 3.57 -19.23
CA PRO A 45 -8.26 2.74 -18.06
C PRO A 45 -7.59 3.63 -17.03
N ASP A 46 -8.25 3.77 -15.89
CA ASP A 46 -7.80 4.59 -14.76
C ASP A 46 -6.35 4.15 -14.49
N GLN A 47 -5.36 4.97 -14.86
CA GLN A 47 -3.93 4.62 -14.82
C GLN A 47 -3.41 4.54 -13.38
N ARG A 48 -4.29 4.66 -12.39
CA ARG A 48 -3.95 4.58 -10.97
C ARG A 48 -3.41 3.21 -10.62
N LEU A 49 -2.44 3.24 -9.71
CA LEU A 49 -1.85 2.07 -9.08
C LEU A 49 -2.94 1.15 -8.50
N ILE A 50 -3.82 1.72 -7.68
CA ILE A 50 -4.93 1.02 -7.02
C ILE A 50 -6.24 1.59 -7.56
N THR A 51 -7.04 0.74 -8.21
CA THR A 51 -8.31 1.14 -8.84
C THR A 51 -9.54 0.68 -8.04
N GLY A 52 -9.35 -0.11 -6.98
CA GLY A 52 -10.44 -0.48 -6.09
C GLY A 52 -9.94 -1.13 -4.80
N PHE A 53 -10.59 -0.80 -3.69
CA PHE A 53 -10.33 -1.43 -2.40
C PHE A 53 -11.60 -1.49 -1.55
N CYS A 54 -11.82 -2.64 -0.91
CA CYS A 54 -12.76 -2.82 0.18
C CYS A 54 -12.33 -4.00 1.06
N TRP A 55 -13.09 -4.31 2.11
CA TRP A 55 -12.76 -5.44 2.97
C TRP A 55 -12.68 -6.77 2.22
N GLY A 56 -11.48 -7.34 2.27
CA GLY A 56 -11.19 -8.61 1.65
C GLY A 56 -10.91 -8.54 0.15
N ASP A 57 -10.78 -7.37 -0.46
CA ASP A 57 -10.61 -7.26 -1.91
C ASP A 57 -9.85 -5.99 -2.31
N ILE A 58 -8.82 -6.14 -3.14
CA ILE A 58 -8.05 -5.04 -3.72
C ILE A 58 -7.80 -5.29 -5.21
N THR A 59 -7.93 -4.24 -6.02
CA THR A 59 -7.49 -4.23 -7.42
C THR A 59 -6.28 -3.32 -7.54
N LEU A 60 -5.14 -3.91 -7.86
CA LEU A 60 -3.82 -3.27 -7.96
C LEU A 60 -3.24 -3.58 -9.34
N LEU A 61 -2.93 -2.55 -10.12
CA LEU A 61 -2.42 -2.67 -11.50
C LEU A 61 -3.28 -3.61 -12.36
N GLY A 62 -4.61 -3.51 -12.21
CA GLY A 62 -5.58 -4.37 -12.89
C GLY A 62 -5.70 -5.79 -12.35
N GLN A 63 -4.82 -6.22 -11.43
CA GLN A 63 -4.88 -7.52 -10.79
C GLN A 63 -5.74 -7.47 -9.53
N ARG A 64 -6.73 -8.36 -9.44
CA ARG A 64 -7.63 -8.44 -8.28
C ARG A 64 -7.15 -9.51 -7.30
N ILE A 65 -6.88 -9.12 -6.06
CA ILE A 65 -6.50 -10.02 -4.97
C ILE A 65 -7.65 -10.06 -3.96
N ARG A 66 -8.16 -11.27 -3.72
CA ARG A 66 -9.22 -11.53 -2.74
C ARG A 66 -8.67 -12.24 -1.52
N SER A 67 -9.01 -11.71 -0.36
CA SER A 67 -8.71 -12.29 0.94
C SER A 67 -9.46 -13.61 1.15
N ASN A 68 -8.79 -14.56 1.78
CA ASN A 68 -9.36 -15.82 2.23
C ASN A 68 -8.70 -16.20 3.56
N ARG A 69 -8.70 -17.49 3.95
CA ARG A 69 -8.04 -17.92 5.19
C ARG A 69 -6.53 -17.64 5.18
N ALA A 70 -5.87 -17.88 4.04
CA ALA A 70 -4.42 -17.81 3.91
C ALA A 70 -3.93 -16.47 3.32
N ILE A 71 -4.63 -15.95 2.32
CA ILE A 71 -4.31 -14.68 1.67
C ILE A 71 -4.99 -13.57 2.45
N LYS A 72 -4.21 -12.61 2.95
CA LYS A 72 -4.74 -11.51 3.75
C LYS A 72 -4.40 -10.15 3.17
N GLY A 73 -3.84 -10.09 1.96
CA GLY A 73 -3.39 -8.85 1.38
C GLY A 73 -2.68 -9.00 0.05
N ALA A 74 -2.07 -7.92 -0.39
CA ALA A 74 -1.23 -7.82 -1.56
C ALA A 74 0.17 -7.35 -1.15
N ILE A 75 1.18 -7.94 -1.77
CA ILE A 75 2.53 -7.39 -1.86
C ILE A 75 2.73 -6.96 -3.30
N MET A 76 3.24 -5.76 -3.47
CA MET A 76 3.69 -5.25 -4.74
C MET A 76 5.17 -4.90 -4.64
N ASN A 77 5.92 -5.43 -5.59
CA ASN A 77 7.32 -5.22 -5.74
C ASN A 77 7.60 -4.53 -7.08
N GLY A 78 7.58 -3.21 -7.08
CA GLY A 78 7.55 -2.41 -8.30
C GLY A 78 6.27 -2.63 -9.13
N LYS A 79 6.24 -2.18 -10.38
CA LYS A 79 5.05 -2.32 -11.25
C LYS A 79 4.87 -3.72 -11.86
N ASP A 80 5.93 -4.52 -11.88
CA ASP A 80 5.93 -5.79 -12.63
C ASP A 80 5.50 -6.99 -11.78
N GLU A 81 5.53 -6.86 -10.45
CA GLU A 81 5.26 -7.97 -9.54
C GLU A 81 4.20 -7.59 -8.50
N VAL A 82 2.97 -8.06 -8.74
CA VAL A 82 1.89 -8.06 -7.75
C VAL A 82 1.65 -9.51 -7.33
N ARG A 83 1.71 -9.77 -6.03
CA ARG A 83 1.48 -11.11 -5.47
C ARG A 83 0.62 -11.09 -4.21
N PRO A 84 -0.13 -12.18 -3.93
CA PRO A 84 -0.84 -12.32 -2.68
C PRO A 84 0.12 -12.34 -1.47
N TRP A 85 -0.24 -11.62 -0.41
CA TRP A 85 0.43 -11.77 0.89
C TRP A 85 -0.19 -12.93 1.66
N ASN A 86 0.62 -13.97 1.86
CA ASN A 86 0.22 -15.17 2.58
C ASN A 86 0.81 -15.14 4.00
N TRP A 87 -0.06 -14.99 5.01
CA TRP A 87 0.37 -14.92 6.40
C TRP A 87 0.55 -16.32 7.04
N THR A 88 0.12 -17.41 6.40
CA THR A 88 0.09 -18.75 7.04
C THR A 88 1.47 -19.25 7.47
N GLN A 89 2.53 -18.73 6.87
CA GLN A 89 3.91 -19.02 7.29
C GLN A 89 4.17 -18.60 8.75
N HIS A 90 3.41 -17.63 9.25
CA HIS A 90 3.49 -17.09 10.61
C HIS A 90 2.40 -17.67 11.55
N GLU A 91 1.46 -18.47 11.05
CA GLU A 91 0.36 -19.02 11.88
C GLU A 91 0.90 -19.90 13.03
N LYS A 92 2.02 -20.61 12.81
CA LYS A 92 2.65 -21.44 13.84
C LYS A 92 3.28 -20.62 14.97
N ASP A 93 3.77 -19.43 14.66
CA ASP A 93 4.54 -18.61 15.61
C ASP A 93 3.63 -17.66 16.40
N PHE A 94 2.52 -17.21 15.81
CA PHE A 94 1.62 -16.21 16.41
C PHE A 94 0.20 -16.74 16.71
N GLY A 95 -0.13 -17.96 16.24
CA GLY A 95 -1.41 -18.64 16.48
C GLY A 95 -2.56 -18.11 15.65
N ASP A 96 -2.82 -16.80 15.72
CA ASP A 96 -3.88 -16.14 14.95
C ASP A 96 -3.43 -14.80 14.36
N LEU A 97 -4.22 -14.33 13.38
CA LEU A 97 -3.91 -13.12 12.63
C LEU A 97 -3.98 -11.84 13.47
N MET A 98 -4.80 -11.80 14.53
CA MET A 98 -4.90 -10.63 15.39
C MET A 98 -3.65 -10.49 16.27
N ASN A 99 -3.13 -11.60 16.79
CA ASN A 99 -1.83 -11.60 17.48
C ASN A 99 -0.72 -11.17 16.54
N TYR A 100 -0.75 -11.63 15.29
CA TYR A 100 0.20 -11.20 14.27
C TYR A 100 0.07 -9.69 13.95
N HIS A 101 -1.14 -9.12 13.86
CA HIS A 101 -1.32 -7.67 13.70
C HIS A 101 -0.65 -6.87 14.83
N VAL A 102 -0.78 -7.35 16.07
CA VAL A 102 -0.16 -6.74 17.25
C VAL A 102 1.35 -6.86 17.21
N ALA A 103 1.87 -8.07 16.92
CA ALA A 103 3.30 -8.33 16.78
C ALA A 103 3.94 -7.53 15.64
N GLY A 104 3.16 -7.29 14.58
CA GLY A 104 3.52 -6.52 13.41
C GLY A 104 4.26 -7.31 12.35
N VAL A 105 4.57 -6.63 11.24
CA VAL A 105 5.38 -7.18 10.14
C VAL A 105 6.76 -7.55 10.64
N GLN A 106 7.23 -8.73 10.25
CA GLN A 106 8.51 -9.28 10.67
C GLN A 106 9.66 -8.84 9.74
N PRO A 107 10.92 -8.86 10.21
CA PRO A 107 12.07 -8.41 9.43
C PRO A 107 12.20 -9.08 8.06
N GLU A 108 11.93 -10.38 7.97
CA GLU A 108 12.01 -11.17 6.74
C GLU A 108 11.01 -10.75 5.67
N GLU A 109 9.88 -10.16 6.07
CA GLU A 109 8.86 -9.68 5.14
C GLU A 109 9.21 -8.32 4.56
N VAL A 110 9.94 -7.48 5.32
CA VAL A 110 10.44 -6.19 4.83
C VAL A 110 11.78 -6.30 4.11
N ALA A 111 12.57 -7.33 4.42
CA ALA A 111 13.93 -7.51 3.91
C ALA A 111 14.07 -7.43 2.38
N PRO A 112 13.17 -8.01 1.55
CA PRO A 112 13.26 -7.89 0.09
C PRO A 112 13.20 -6.44 -0.38
N PHE A 113 12.42 -5.59 0.29
CA PHE A 113 12.30 -4.18 -0.07
C PHE A 113 13.50 -3.36 0.41
N LEU A 114 14.14 -3.76 1.52
CA LEU A 114 15.30 -3.05 2.08
C LEU A 114 16.57 -3.18 1.23
N GLN A 115 16.61 -4.16 0.32
CA GLN A 115 17.74 -4.35 -0.61
C GLN A 115 17.68 -3.42 -1.84
N MET A 116 16.59 -2.69 -2.01
CA MET A 116 16.38 -1.80 -3.15
C MET A 116 17.00 -0.44 -2.89
N ARG A 117 17.59 0.18 -3.93
CA ARG A 117 18.42 1.38 -3.73
C ARG A 117 17.63 2.60 -3.25
N ARG A 118 16.33 2.73 -3.54
CA ARG A 118 15.46 3.90 -3.20
C ARG A 118 13.94 3.63 -3.21
N PRO A 119 13.41 2.62 -2.50
CA PRO A 119 11.98 2.35 -2.54
C PRO A 119 11.17 3.28 -1.62
N VAL A 120 9.88 3.38 -1.93
CA VAL A 120 8.84 3.81 -0.99
C VAL A 120 8.07 2.57 -0.57
N VAL A 121 8.11 2.19 0.71
CA VAL A 121 7.42 1.02 1.24
C VAL A 121 6.22 1.45 2.05
N PHE A 122 5.02 1.07 1.63
CA PHE A 122 3.80 1.30 2.41
C PHE A 122 3.47 0.06 3.23
N VAL A 123 3.20 0.25 4.52
CA VAL A 123 2.79 -0.82 5.44
C VAL A 123 1.43 -0.48 6.05
N THR A 124 0.42 -1.28 5.74
CA THR A 124 -0.93 -1.04 6.24
C THR A 124 -1.77 -2.32 6.35
N ALA A 125 -2.63 -2.42 7.37
CA ALA A 125 -3.64 -3.49 7.46
C ALA A 125 -5.06 -3.02 7.66
N GLY A 126 -5.89 -3.35 6.68
CA GLY A 126 -7.32 -3.18 6.74
C GLY A 126 -7.72 -1.74 7.09
N VAL A 127 -9.01 -1.49 7.15
CA VAL A 127 -9.48 -0.11 7.33
C VAL A 127 -9.11 0.53 8.67
N ALA A 128 -8.65 -0.27 9.63
CA ALA A 128 -8.31 0.16 10.97
C ALA A 128 -6.82 0.35 11.23
N GLY A 129 -5.93 0.21 10.23
CA GLY A 129 -4.50 0.52 10.38
C GLY A 129 -3.81 -0.25 11.51
N VAL A 130 -4.29 -1.47 11.78
CA VAL A 130 -3.90 -2.25 12.96
C VAL A 130 -2.58 -3.00 12.77
N LEU A 131 -2.00 -3.00 11.56
CA LEU A 131 -0.68 -3.60 11.34
C LEU A 131 0.37 -2.75 11.99
N ASN A 132 1.07 -3.33 12.95
CA ASN A 132 2.30 -2.75 13.43
C ASN A 132 3.48 -3.16 12.54
N LEU A 133 4.58 -2.44 12.67
CA LEU A 133 5.91 -2.97 12.40
C LEU A 133 6.46 -3.54 13.71
N SER A 134 7.00 -4.76 13.69
CA SER A 134 7.72 -5.27 14.85
C SER A 134 8.92 -4.36 15.18
N GLU A 135 9.33 -4.31 16.45
CA GLU A 135 10.51 -3.52 16.83
C GLU A 135 11.78 -3.96 16.09
N LEU A 136 11.87 -5.26 15.76
CA LEU A 136 12.96 -5.79 14.94
C LEU A 136 12.88 -5.29 13.49
N ALA A 137 11.69 -5.24 12.88
CA ALA A 137 11.52 -4.69 11.55
C ALA A 137 11.83 -3.19 11.52
N LYS A 138 11.41 -2.42 12.54
CA LYS A 138 11.76 -0.99 12.66
C LYS A 138 13.27 -0.76 12.74
N ARG A 139 13.97 -1.59 13.51
CA ARG A 139 15.45 -1.55 13.57
C ARG A 139 16.08 -1.89 12.23
N ALA A 140 15.64 -2.96 11.57
CA ALA A 140 16.14 -3.32 10.24
C ALA A 140 15.92 -2.20 9.20
N ILE A 141 14.77 -1.54 9.23
CA ILE A 141 14.46 -0.36 8.41
C ILE A 141 15.45 0.79 8.70
N ALA A 142 15.67 1.11 9.97
CA ALA A 142 16.58 2.17 10.38
C ALA A 142 18.04 1.85 9.99
N ASP A 143 18.49 0.61 10.22
CA ASP A 143 19.85 0.14 9.89
C ASP A 143 20.10 0.15 8.37
N ALA A 144 19.06 -0.07 7.56
CA ALA A 144 19.09 0.07 6.11
C ALA A 144 19.09 1.53 5.63
N GLY A 145 19.00 2.52 6.54
CA GLY A 145 19.02 3.95 6.22
C GLY A 145 17.69 4.50 5.72
N TYR A 146 16.57 3.80 5.95
CA TYR A 146 15.24 4.25 5.54
C TYR A 146 14.68 5.24 6.57
N GLU A 147 14.00 6.26 6.07
CA GLU A 147 13.17 7.09 6.92
C GLU A 147 11.87 6.34 7.22
N LEU A 148 11.44 6.28 8.48
CA LEU A 148 10.13 5.73 8.86
C LEU A 148 9.18 6.88 9.19
N LEU A 149 8.15 7.04 8.36
CA LEU A 149 7.05 7.97 8.58
C LEU A 149 5.85 7.22 9.16
N ASP A 150 5.67 7.32 10.48
CA ASP A 150 4.51 6.76 11.19
C ASP A 150 3.36 7.78 11.27
N LEU A 151 2.34 7.53 10.46
CA LEU A 151 1.11 8.33 10.38
C LEU A 151 -0.03 7.75 11.21
N VAL A 152 0.16 6.64 11.93
CA VAL A 152 -0.89 6.00 12.75
C VAL A 152 -1.10 6.78 14.04
N LYS A 153 -0.02 7.17 14.71
CA LYS A 153 -0.10 7.85 16.01
C LYS A 153 -0.81 9.20 15.90
N GLY A 154 -1.89 9.37 16.65
CA GLY A 154 -2.65 10.64 16.71
C GLY A 154 -3.54 10.91 15.49
N ASN A 155 -3.81 9.90 14.64
CA ASN A 155 -4.62 10.04 13.43
C ASN A 155 -6.01 9.39 13.55
N ALA A 156 -6.81 9.82 14.54
CA ALA A 156 -8.13 9.22 14.78
C ALA A 156 -9.10 9.39 13.59
N HIS A 157 -8.96 10.46 12.81
CA HIS A 157 -9.81 10.73 11.65
C HIS A 157 -9.63 9.71 10.52
N ALA A 158 -8.39 9.32 10.22
CA ALA A 158 -8.12 8.29 9.19
C ALA A 158 -8.73 6.93 9.54
N LYS A 159 -8.75 6.58 10.83
CA LYS A 159 -9.39 5.35 11.32
C LYS A 159 -10.90 5.32 11.00
N MET A 160 -11.57 6.46 11.17
CA MET A 160 -13.00 6.61 10.91
C MET A 160 -13.30 6.55 9.41
N ILE A 161 -12.57 7.33 8.59
CA ILE A 161 -12.72 7.29 7.12
C ILE A 161 -12.52 5.87 6.59
N GLY A 162 -11.47 5.20 7.06
CA GLY A 162 -11.23 3.80 6.76
C GLY A 162 -12.47 2.95 7.00
N ALA A 163 -12.99 2.97 8.22
CA ALA A 163 -14.09 2.11 8.66
C ALA A 163 -15.39 2.36 7.87
N ASP A 164 -15.71 3.62 7.58
CA ASP A 164 -16.99 3.98 6.96
C ASP A 164 -16.97 3.87 5.43
N ALA A 165 -15.87 4.28 4.78
CA ALA A 165 -15.79 4.35 3.32
C ALA A 165 -15.46 2.99 2.66
N PHE A 166 -14.63 2.16 3.30
CA PHE A 166 -14.02 0.99 2.64
C PHE A 166 -14.57 -0.37 3.11
N HIS A 167 -15.70 -0.37 3.83
CA HIS A 167 -16.26 -1.57 4.43
C HIS A 167 -16.82 -2.57 3.41
N ALA A 168 -17.72 -2.16 2.51
CA ALA A 168 -18.44 -3.11 1.64
C ALA A 168 -18.35 -2.82 0.14
N HIS A 169 -17.96 -1.59 -0.23
CA HIS A 169 -18.00 -1.16 -1.62
C HIS A 169 -16.59 -0.85 -2.11
N CYS A 170 -16.08 -1.73 -2.98
CA CYS A 170 -14.82 -1.56 -3.69
C CYS A 170 -14.95 -0.50 -4.78
N LYS A 171 -14.99 0.77 -4.38
CA LYS A 171 -15.15 1.90 -5.30
C LYS A 171 -13.88 2.72 -5.42
N ALA A 172 -13.57 3.17 -6.63
CA ALA A 172 -12.40 4.00 -6.93
C ALA A 172 -12.51 5.42 -6.36
N ASP A 173 -13.73 5.93 -6.14
CA ASP A 173 -13.99 7.26 -5.58
C ASP A 173 -13.47 7.41 -4.13
N ASN A 174 -13.51 6.35 -3.34
CA ASN A 174 -12.97 6.33 -1.99
C ASN A 174 -11.44 6.55 -1.96
N LEU A 175 -10.73 6.24 -3.06
CA LEU A 175 -9.27 6.33 -3.17
C LEU A 175 -8.78 7.70 -3.68
N ARG A 176 -9.63 8.72 -3.71
CA ARG A 176 -9.25 10.07 -4.14
C ARG A 176 -8.65 10.90 -3.01
N ILE A 177 -7.80 11.87 -3.36
CA ILE A 177 -7.15 12.78 -2.41
C ILE A 177 -8.12 13.51 -1.48
N GLU A 178 -9.35 13.81 -1.91
CA GLU A 178 -10.32 14.53 -1.07
C GLU A 178 -10.73 13.73 0.18
N ASN A 179 -10.52 12.41 0.17
CA ASN A 179 -10.80 11.53 1.29
C ASN A 179 -9.59 11.29 2.19
N ILE A 180 -8.44 11.92 1.93
CA ILE A 180 -7.25 11.78 2.78
C ILE A 180 -7.46 12.50 4.12
N SER A 181 -6.96 11.92 5.21
CA SER A 181 -6.95 12.62 6.48
C SER A 181 -5.98 13.82 6.45
N LYS A 182 -6.17 14.79 7.36
CA LYS A 182 -5.22 15.91 7.52
C LYS A 182 -3.78 15.43 7.74
N ARG A 183 -3.60 14.38 8.54
CA ARG A 183 -2.26 13.82 8.82
C ARG A 183 -1.71 13.04 7.63
N GLY A 184 -2.58 12.41 6.83
CA GLY A 184 -2.21 11.85 5.53
C GLY A 184 -1.72 12.94 4.57
N GLN A 185 -2.40 14.09 4.52
CA GLN A 185 -1.98 15.24 3.70
C GLN A 185 -0.62 15.81 4.12
N GLU A 186 -0.39 15.95 5.43
CA GLU A 186 0.92 16.33 5.98
C GLU A 186 1.99 15.29 5.61
N GLY A 187 1.65 14.01 5.74
CA GLY A 187 2.49 12.89 5.35
C GLY A 187 2.85 12.89 3.86
N LEU A 188 1.93 13.24 2.98
CA LEU A 188 2.16 13.32 1.53
C LEU A 188 3.22 14.39 1.19
N ASN A 189 3.16 15.54 1.88
CA ASN A 189 4.14 16.61 1.71
C ASN A 189 5.54 16.17 2.17
N VAL A 190 5.62 15.50 3.33
CA VAL A 190 6.88 14.95 3.85
C VAL A 190 7.44 13.89 2.91
N ALA A 191 6.62 12.90 2.53
CA ALA A 191 7.01 11.82 1.63
C ALA A 191 7.53 12.35 0.29
N THR A 192 6.82 13.28 -0.33
CA THR A 192 7.23 13.93 -1.58
C THR A 192 8.61 14.58 -1.46
N LYS A 193 8.89 15.27 -0.35
CA LYS A 193 10.20 15.90 -0.11
C LYS A 193 11.30 14.85 0.06
N VAL A 194 11.04 13.78 0.82
CA VAL A 194 11.99 12.67 1.03
C VAL A 194 12.32 12.00 -0.31
N ILE A 195 11.31 11.65 -1.09
CA ILE A 195 11.45 11.00 -2.41
C ILE A 195 12.23 11.90 -3.38
N ARG A 196 11.91 13.20 -3.47
CA ARG A 196 12.66 14.16 -4.29
C ARG A 196 14.13 14.29 -3.91
N SER A 197 14.45 14.13 -2.62
CA SER A 197 15.84 14.11 -2.14
C SER A 197 16.58 12.80 -2.45
N GLY A 198 15.90 11.80 -3.03
CA GLY A 198 16.48 10.51 -3.38
C GLY A 198 16.77 9.62 -2.16
N ARG A 199 16.03 9.81 -1.06
CA ARG A 199 16.17 8.98 0.14
C ARG A 199 15.08 7.90 0.18
N PRO A 200 15.39 6.68 0.66
CA PRO A 200 14.40 5.62 0.82
C PRO A 200 13.45 5.92 1.99
N LEU A 201 12.21 5.45 1.89
CA LEU A 201 11.13 5.79 2.82
C LEU A 201 10.25 4.58 3.11
N VAL A 202 9.89 4.37 4.37
CA VAL A 202 8.79 3.51 4.80
C VAL A 202 7.68 4.38 5.36
N ILE A 203 6.45 4.17 4.92
CA ILE A 203 5.26 4.85 5.43
C ILE A 203 4.38 3.80 6.11
N GLN A 204 4.14 3.99 7.41
CA GLN A 204 3.13 3.24 8.15
C GLN A 204 1.90 4.13 8.32
N ALA A 205 0.75 3.71 7.82
CA ALA A 205 -0.47 4.51 7.86
C ALA A 205 -1.74 3.63 7.93
N TYR A 206 -2.88 4.25 8.32
CA TYR A 206 -4.20 3.63 8.18
C TYR A 206 -4.48 3.33 6.71
N THR A 207 -5.19 2.25 6.38
CA THR A 207 -5.27 1.78 4.98
C THR A 207 -5.89 2.80 4.04
N GLY A 208 -6.91 3.55 4.44
CA GLY A 208 -7.44 4.64 3.61
C GLY A 208 -6.35 5.64 3.20
N ASP A 209 -5.67 6.24 4.18
CA ASP A 209 -4.54 7.15 3.93
C ASP A 209 -3.43 6.46 3.12
N ALA A 210 -3.01 5.25 3.50
CA ALA A 210 -1.92 4.54 2.83
C ALA A 210 -2.19 4.32 1.33
N LEU A 211 -3.40 3.90 0.98
CA LEU A 211 -3.79 3.64 -0.40
C LEU A 211 -3.92 4.93 -1.22
N ILE A 212 -4.50 5.98 -0.62
CA ILE A 212 -4.59 7.30 -1.25
C ILE A 212 -3.17 7.84 -1.48
N LEU A 213 -2.32 7.86 -0.45
CA LEU A 213 -0.92 8.27 -0.58
C LEU A 213 -0.16 7.47 -1.65
N ALA A 214 -0.41 6.16 -1.77
CA ALA A 214 0.23 5.34 -2.80
C ALA A 214 -0.19 5.75 -4.21
N ASN A 215 -1.48 6.00 -4.45
CA ASN A 215 -1.97 6.53 -5.73
C ASN A 215 -1.40 7.93 -6.02
N GLU A 216 -1.44 8.84 -5.05
CA GLU A 216 -0.98 10.21 -5.24
C GLU A 216 0.53 10.30 -5.48
N LEU A 217 1.33 9.50 -4.77
CA LEU A 217 2.77 9.43 -5.03
C LEU A 217 3.06 8.76 -6.37
N HIS A 218 2.26 7.79 -6.80
CA HIS A 218 2.40 7.20 -8.13
C HIS A 218 2.12 8.22 -9.23
N ASP A 219 1.08 9.05 -9.10
CA ASP A 219 0.73 10.08 -10.07
C ASP A 219 1.80 11.18 -10.17
N VAL A 220 2.39 11.58 -9.03
CA VAL A 220 3.46 12.59 -8.99
C VAL A 220 4.80 12.03 -9.49
N PHE A 221 5.02 10.73 -9.32
CA PHE A 221 6.27 10.07 -9.66
C PHE A 221 6.01 8.79 -10.48
N PRO A 222 5.48 8.92 -11.71
CA PRO A 222 5.03 7.77 -12.51
C PRO A 222 6.18 6.87 -12.94
N ASP A 223 7.41 7.37 -12.99
CA ASP A 223 8.61 6.59 -13.30
C ASP A 223 9.21 5.88 -12.07
N LEU A 224 8.53 5.90 -10.92
CA LEU A 224 8.81 4.94 -9.85
C LEU A 224 8.15 3.61 -10.25
N ASP A 225 8.93 2.66 -10.76
CA ASP A 225 8.60 1.23 -10.90
C ASP A 225 8.50 0.55 -9.55
#